data_AF-A0A0D2NQX6-F1
#
_entry.id   AF-A0A0D2NQX6-F1
#
_cell.length_a   1.000
_cell.length_b   1.000
_cell.length_c   1.000
_cell.angle_alpha   90.00
_cell.angle_beta   90.00
_cell.angle_gamma   90.00
#
_symmetry.space_group_name_H-M   'P 1'
#
loop_
_entity.id
_entity.type
_entity.pdbx_description
1 polymer ?
#
loop_
_entity_poly.entity_id
_entity_poly.type
_entity_poly.pdbx_seq_one_letter_code
_entity_poly.pdbx_strand_id
1 'polypeptide(L)'
;MAEPASLCVKWQGQEYAVHLTPEDTVATVKHKLEQQTQVSAKRQKLLGLKTRDGKLAGDEAKVSDLAIKASTKVMMMGQREETIAAAEAEALAAPEVQDDFDLRPEEEQALDVKDQPEVLEKLQRRIRSVEVKVMNPPRDGKKCLVLDIDYTLFDLGSAAERPDELARPHLHEFLRDTYQFYDIIIWSATNMKWVEVKMRELGVLGNEQYKITAMLDHAAMVTVQTEKYGVFDCKPLGFIWAKFPDHYNAENTVMLDDLRQGRACAWRNFVMNKQQGLVIRPFKRAHMNRDKASLLGDNELLHLSHYLCLVGPLPSLADLNHRKWESYLQKHAAGFGGSFSSGGGGGGAGSRSGGSGARGS
;
A
#
# COMPACT_ATOMS: atom_id res chain seq x y z
N MET A 1 45.61 -29.34 -9.48
CA MET A 1 44.25 -29.15 -10.02
C MET A 1 43.36 -28.79 -8.86
N ALA A 2 42.67 -27.65 -8.91
CA ALA A 2 41.77 -27.23 -7.83
C ALA A 2 40.55 -28.16 -7.80
N GLU A 3 40.16 -28.63 -6.61
CA GLU A 3 38.99 -29.50 -6.45
C GLU A 3 37.71 -28.79 -6.97
N PRO A 4 36.82 -29.50 -7.68
CA PRO A 4 35.55 -28.93 -8.10
C PRO A 4 34.69 -28.64 -6.86
N ALA A 5 34.47 -27.36 -6.55
CA ALA A 5 33.57 -26.96 -5.48
C ALA A 5 32.13 -27.28 -5.88
N SER A 6 31.44 -28.10 -5.09
CA SER A 6 30.00 -28.34 -5.23
C SER A 6 29.23 -27.54 -4.18
N LEU A 7 28.17 -26.87 -4.60
CA LEU A 7 27.27 -26.14 -3.71
C LEU A 7 25.96 -26.89 -3.59
N CYS A 8 25.57 -27.22 -2.36
CA CYS A 8 24.26 -27.81 -2.08
C CYS A 8 23.25 -26.70 -1.79
N VAL A 9 22.21 -26.63 -2.63
CA VAL A 9 21.14 -25.64 -2.56
C VAL A 9 19.82 -26.34 -2.22
N LYS A 10 19.17 -25.94 -1.13
CA LYS A 10 17.87 -26.48 -0.73
C LYS A 10 16.74 -25.57 -1.21
N TRP A 11 15.76 -26.14 -1.91
CA TRP A 11 14.56 -25.44 -2.38
C TRP A 11 13.33 -26.36 -2.28
N GLN A 12 12.22 -25.85 -1.73
CA GLN A 12 10.97 -26.59 -1.52
C GLN A 12 11.15 -28.00 -0.90
N GLY A 13 12.10 -28.12 0.04
CA GLY A 13 12.39 -29.39 0.71
C GLY A 13 13.32 -30.35 -0.04
N GLN A 14 13.66 -30.07 -1.31
CA GLN A 14 14.62 -30.85 -2.10
C GLN A 14 16.02 -30.21 -2.09
N GLU A 15 17.06 -31.02 -2.24
CA GLU A 15 18.45 -30.58 -2.32
C GLU A 15 18.96 -30.71 -3.76
N TYR A 16 19.59 -29.64 -4.26
CA TYR A 16 20.12 -29.50 -5.61
C TYR A 16 21.63 -29.27 -5.52
N ALA A 17 22.41 -30.11 -6.20
CA ALA A 17 23.86 -29.95 -6.27
C ALA A 17 24.24 -29.15 -7.53
N VAL A 18 25.00 -28.07 -7.32
CA VAL A 18 25.53 -27.24 -8.41
C VAL A 18 27.04 -27.38 -8.45
N HIS A 19 27.57 -27.82 -9.59
CA HIS A 19 29.01 -27.88 -9.82
C HIS A 19 29.54 -26.51 -10.24
N LEU A 20 30.51 -26.01 -9.49
CA LEU A 20 31.05 -24.66 -9.65
C LEU A 20 32.50 -24.70 -10.15
N THR A 21 32.83 -23.75 -11.01
CA THR A 21 34.22 -23.39 -11.32
C THR A 21 34.60 -22.11 -10.58
N PRO A 22 35.89 -21.87 -10.28
CA PRO A 22 36.32 -20.65 -9.60
C PRO A 22 35.98 -19.35 -10.36
N GLU A 23 35.78 -19.42 -11.68
CA GLU A 23 35.44 -18.28 -12.53
C GLU A 23 33.94 -18.05 -12.68
N ASP A 24 33.10 -18.99 -12.22
CA ASP A 24 31.65 -18.81 -12.25
C ASP A 24 31.26 -17.63 -11.35
N THR A 25 30.24 -16.88 -11.76
CA THR A 25 29.62 -15.84 -10.92
C THR A 25 28.33 -16.34 -10.26
N VAL A 26 27.83 -15.60 -9.28
CA VAL A 26 26.50 -15.88 -8.68
C VAL A 26 25.40 -15.90 -9.75
N ALA A 27 25.48 -15.06 -10.78
CA ALA A 27 24.57 -15.13 -11.94
C ALA A 27 24.65 -16.48 -12.66
N THR A 28 25.85 -17.01 -12.89
CA THR A 28 26.04 -18.34 -13.48
C THR A 28 25.46 -19.43 -12.59
N VAL A 29 25.59 -19.33 -11.26
CA VAL A 29 24.97 -20.26 -10.31
C VAL A 29 23.45 -20.23 -10.43
N LYS A 30 22.85 -19.03 -10.53
CA LYS A 30 21.40 -18.87 -10.70
C LYS A 30 20.90 -19.50 -12.00
N HIS A 31 21.62 -19.31 -13.11
CA HIS A 31 21.26 -19.95 -14.38
C HIS A 31 21.41 -21.47 -14.36
N LYS A 32 22.42 -22.01 -13.67
CA LYS A 32 22.54 -23.47 -13.47
C LYS A 32 21.38 -24.01 -12.63
N LEU A 33 20.94 -23.28 -11.60
CA LEU A 33 19.78 -23.63 -10.78
C LEU A 33 18.48 -23.50 -11.57
N GLU A 34 18.37 -22.55 -12.48
CA GLU A 34 17.20 -22.37 -13.35
C GLU A 34 16.96 -23.61 -14.21
N GLN A 35 18.03 -24.20 -14.76
CA GLN A 35 17.94 -25.44 -15.52
C GLN A 35 17.44 -26.63 -14.69
N GLN A 36 17.70 -26.66 -13.38
CA GLN A 36 17.30 -27.75 -12.49
C GLN A 36 15.93 -27.53 -11.82
N THR A 37 15.58 -26.27 -11.54
CA THR A 37 14.41 -25.91 -10.73
C THR A 37 13.27 -25.34 -11.56
N GLN A 38 13.56 -24.87 -12.79
CA GLN A 38 12.68 -24.09 -13.66
C GLN A 38 12.20 -22.77 -13.03
N VAL A 39 12.88 -22.30 -11.97
CA VAL A 39 12.70 -20.96 -11.42
C VAL A 39 13.63 -20.04 -12.19
N SER A 40 13.10 -18.97 -12.78
CA SER A 40 13.92 -18.05 -13.58
C SER A 40 15.03 -17.42 -12.75
N ALA A 41 16.24 -17.25 -13.31
CA ALA A 41 17.40 -16.75 -12.56
C ALA A 41 17.12 -15.42 -11.83
N LYS A 42 16.32 -14.54 -12.45
CA LYS A 42 15.88 -13.26 -11.87
C LYS A 42 14.98 -13.41 -10.64
N ARG A 43 14.23 -14.50 -10.52
CA ARG A 43 13.32 -14.77 -9.39
C ARG A 43 13.93 -15.65 -8.30
N GLN A 44 15.20 -16.03 -8.43
CA GLN A 44 15.92 -16.81 -7.42
C GLN A 44 16.58 -15.91 -6.38
N LYS A 45 16.26 -16.15 -5.10
CA LYS A 45 16.96 -15.54 -3.96
C LYS A 45 17.76 -16.60 -3.22
N LEU A 46 19.09 -16.54 -3.32
CA LEU A 46 20.02 -17.42 -2.60
C LEU A 46 20.33 -16.83 -1.23
N LEU A 47 19.77 -17.44 -0.19
CA LEU A 47 19.88 -16.98 1.19
C LEU A 47 21.20 -17.41 1.83
N GLY A 48 21.83 -16.47 2.55
CA GLY A 48 23.05 -16.74 3.31
C GLY A 48 24.34 -16.73 2.47
N LEU A 49 24.28 -16.38 1.19
CA LEU A 49 25.47 -16.19 0.37
C LEU A 49 26.18 -14.88 0.76
N LYS A 50 27.43 -15.00 1.21
CA LYS A 50 28.28 -13.85 1.56
C LYS A 50 29.63 -13.98 0.89
N THR A 51 30.21 -12.84 0.56
CA THR A 51 31.63 -12.71 0.20
C THR A 51 32.51 -12.95 1.42
N ARG A 52 33.79 -13.26 1.22
CA ARG A 52 34.77 -13.43 2.32
C ARG A 52 34.90 -12.20 3.22
N ASP A 53 34.59 -11.01 2.68
CA ASP A 53 34.56 -9.74 3.40
C ASP A 53 33.27 -9.52 4.21
N GLY A 54 32.36 -10.50 4.22
CA GLY A 54 31.12 -10.49 5.01
C GLY A 54 29.96 -9.73 4.38
N LYS A 55 30.15 -9.12 3.20
CA LYS A 55 29.08 -8.46 2.43
C LYS A 55 28.22 -9.48 1.69
N LEU A 56 26.93 -9.15 1.47
CA LEU A 56 26.05 -9.95 0.61
C LEU A 56 26.63 -10.05 -0.80
N ALA A 57 26.61 -11.25 -1.37
CA ALA A 57 27.11 -11.48 -2.71
C ALA A 57 26.04 -11.10 -3.75
N GLY A 58 26.38 -10.14 -4.62
CA GLY A 58 25.58 -9.80 -5.81
C GLY A 58 25.90 -10.72 -6.99
N ASP A 59 25.18 -10.52 -8.09
CA ASP A 59 25.20 -11.40 -9.27
C ASP A 59 26.57 -11.46 -9.98
N GLU A 60 27.34 -10.38 -9.89
CA GLU A 60 28.71 -10.28 -10.44
C GLU A 60 29.79 -10.89 -9.54
N ALA A 61 29.45 -11.27 -8.30
CA ALA A 61 30.44 -11.83 -7.38
C ALA A 61 30.93 -13.20 -7.89
N LYS A 62 32.23 -13.37 -8.01
CA LYS A 62 32.84 -14.66 -8.38
C LYS A 62 32.72 -15.67 -7.25
N VAL A 63 32.57 -16.94 -7.61
CA VAL A 63 32.51 -18.05 -6.65
C VAL A 63 33.76 -18.12 -5.78
N SER A 64 34.93 -17.80 -6.33
CA SER A 64 36.21 -17.71 -5.60
C SER A 64 36.17 -16.73 -4.43
N ASP A 65 35.39 -15.65 -4.54
CA ASP A 65 35.26 -14.58 -3.54
C ASP A 65 34.19 -14.87 -2.49
N LEU A 66 33.44 -15.97 -2.65
CA LEU A 66 32.40 -16.39 -1.72
C LEU A 66 32.98 -17.13 -0.52
N ALA A 67 32.33 -16.96 0.63
CA ALA A 67 32.64 -17.67 1.86
C ALA A 67 32.00 -19.09 1.87
N ILE A 68 32.29 -19.90 0.85
CA ILE A 68 31.74 -21.26 0.71
C ILE A 68 32.72 -22.28 1.31
N LYS A 69 32.23 -23.08 2.26
CA LYS A 69 32.90 -24.29 2.77
C LYS A 69 32.17 -25.51 2.19
N ALA A 70 32.82 -26.67 2.17
CA ALA A 70 32.22 -27.93 1.69
C ALA A 70 30.90 -28.32 2.42
N SER A 71 30.66 -27.77 3.63
CA SER A 71 29.45 -27.98 4.42
C SER A 71 28.41 -26.85 4.31
N THR A 72 28.65 -25.82 3.49
CA THR A 72 27.74 -24.68 3.35
C THR A 72 26.47 -25.10 2.61
N LYS A 73 25.35 -25.17 3.34
CA LYS A 73 24.01 -25.35 2.76
C LYS A 73 23.39 -23.99 2.47
N VAL A 74 23.02 -23.74 1.22
CA VAL A 74 22.36 -22.51 0.79
C VAL A 74 20.87 -22.79 0.63
N MET A 75 20.00 -21.90 1.12
CA MET A 75 18.57 -22.01 0.85
C MET A 75 18.20 -21.10 -0.32
N MET A 76 17.47 -21.62 -1.30
CA MET A 76 16.91 -20.83 -2.39
C MET A 76 15.44 -20.55 -2.12
N MET A 77 15.02 -19.31 -2.36
CA MET A 77 13.61 -18.91 -2.46
C MET A 77 13.28 -18.55 -3.91
N GLY A 78 12.08 -18.90 -4.35
CA GLY A 78 11.56 -18.64 -5.69
C GLY A 78 10.42 -19.60 -6.05
N GLN A 79 9.62 -19.26 -7.06
CA GLN A 79 8.56 -20.12 -7.61
C GLN A 79 8.71 -20.21 -9.12
N ARG A 80 8.20 -21.30 -9.71
CA ARG A 80 8.20 -21.53 -11.16
C ARG A 80 7.24 -20.56 -11.84
N GLU A 81 7.59 -20.12 -13.06
CA GLU A 81 6.74 -19.21 -13.84
C GLU A 81 5.34 -19.81 -14.08
N GLU A 82 5.23 -21.13 -14.29
CA GLU A 82 3.92 -21.79 -14.46
C GLU A 82 3.06 -21.74 -13.19
N THR A 83 3.66 -21.85 -12.01
CA THR A 83 2.93 -21.75 -10.74
C THR A 83 2.46 -20.32 -10.49
N ILE A 84 3.31 -19.35 -10.84
CA ILE A 84 2.97 -17.92 -10.79
C ILE A 84 1.84 -17.63 -11.78
N ALA A 85 1.95 -18.06 -13.04
CA ALA A 85 0.95 -17.88 -14.07
C ALA A 85 -0.37 -18.58 -13.74
N ALA A 86 -0.35 -19.76 -13.12
CA ALA A 86 -1.55 -20.46 -12.66
C ALA A 86 -2.23 -19.70 -11.51
N ALA A 87 -1.47 -19.24 -10.52
CA ALA A 87 -2.00 -18.39 -9.44
C ALA A 87 -2.50 -17.04 -9.96
N GLU A 88 -1.88 -16.48 -11.00
CA GLU A 88 -2.30 -15.25 -11.68
C GLU A 88 -3.58 -15.46 -12.49
N ALA A 89 -3.69 -16.56 -13.24
CA ALA A 89 -4.89 -16.93 -13.97
C ALA A 89 -6.06 -17.21 -13.03
N GLU A 90 -5.82 -17.88 -11.90
CA GLU A 90 -6.81 -18.09 -10.85
C GLU A 90 -7.24 -16.76 -10.22
N ALA A 91 -6.29 -15.85 -9.96
CA ALA A 91 -6.60 -14.53 -9.42
C ALA A 91 -7.25 -13.56 -10.43
N LEU A 92 -7.13 -13.80 -11.73
CA LEU A 92 -7.79 -13.03 -12.80
C LEU A 92 -9.17 -13.60 -13.14
N ALA A 93 -9.34 -14.92 -13.04
CA ALA A 93 -10.60 -15.62 -13.21
C ALA A 93 -11.46 -15.58 -11.93
N ALA A 94 -10.86 -15.25 -10.78
CA ALA A 94 -11.60 -14.87 -9.60
C ALA A 94 -12.49 -13.68 -9.97
N PRO A 95 -13.81 -13.77 -9.79
CA PRO A 95 -14.70 -12.69 -10.14
C PRO A 95 -14.22 -11.41 -9.45
N GLU A 96 -14.17 -10.30 -10.19
CA GLU A 96 -14.08 -8.98 -9.58
C GLU A 96 -15.18 -8.92 -8.53
N VAL A 97 -14.79 -8.97 -7.26
CA VAL A 97 -15.74 -8.77 -6.17
C VAL A 97 -16.13 -7.31 -6.27
N GLN A 98 -17.20 -7.07 -7.00
CA GLN A 98 -17.97 -5.84 -6.96
C GLN A 98 -18.24 -5.58 -5.48
N ASP A 99 -17.72 -4.46 -4.97
CA ASP A 99 -17.83 -4.09 -3.56
C ASP A 99 -19.25 -3.59 -3.28
N ASP A 100 -20.22 -4.51 -3.37
CA ASP A 100 -21.64 -4.27 -3.08
C ASP A 100 -21.90 -4.23 -1.56
N PHE A 101 -20.85 -4.12 -0.74
CA PHE A 101 -20.93 -3.92 0.71
C PHE A 101 -20.66 -2.45 1.09
N ASP A 102 -21.18 -1.51 0.29
CA ASP A 102 -21.58 -0.21 0.83
C ASP A 102 -22.53 -0.47 2.00
N LEU A 103 -22.03 -0.28 3.22
CA LEU A 103 -22.85 -0.40 4.43
C LEU A 103 -24.07 0.52 4.26
N ARG A 104 -25.25 -0.09 4.14
CA ARG A 104 -26.51 0.65 4.19
C ARG A 104 -26.53 1.44 5.51
N PRO A 105 -27.04 2.69 5.52
CA PRO A 105 -27.11 3.53 6.73
C PRO A 105 -27.74 2.84 7.94
N GLU A 106 -28.59 1.84 7.69
CA GLU A 106 -29.26 0.99 8.67
C GLU A 106 -28.29 0.11 9.48
N GLU A 107 -27.09 -0.17 8.96
CA GLU A 107 -26.06 -1.02 9.58
C GLU A 107 -25.07 -0.21 10.45
N GLU A 108 -25.20 1.13 10.52
CA GLU A 108 -24.43 2.01 11.41
C GLU A 108 -24.96 2.05 12.86
N GLN A 109 -26.15 1.47 13.12
CA GLN A 109 -26.86 1.61 14.40
C GLN A 109 -26.47 0.61 15.51
N ALA A 110 -25.55 -0.31 15.28
CA ALA A 110 -25.02 -1.13 16.37
C ALA A 110 -23.98 -0.32 17.15
N LEU A 111 -24.32 0.09 18.39
CA LEU A 111 -23.49 0.79 19.39
C LEU A 111 -22.08 1.09 18.88
N ASP A 112 -21.85 2.33 18.44
CA ASP A 112 -20.61 2.75 17.81
C ASP A 112 -19.44 2.28 18.68
N VAL A 113 -18.59 1.40 18.13
CA VAL A 113 -17.50 0.73 18.85
C VAL A 113 -16.63 1.74 19.60
N LYS A 114 -16.59 2.97 19.10
CA LYS A 114 -15.92 4.12 19.70
C LYS A 114 -16.45 4.50 21.11
N ASP A 115 -17.71 4.23 21.40
CA ASP A 115 -18.41 4.62 22.64
C ASP A 115 -18.37 3.51 23.71
N GLN A 116 -17.85 2.32 23.38
CA GLN A 116 -17.76 1.21 24.32
C GLN A 116 -16.71 1.49 25.41
N PRO A 117 -17.06 1.42 26.72
CA PRO A 117 -16.15 1.76 27.81
C PRO A 117 -14.83 0.99 27.79
N GLU A 118 -14.86 -0.30 27.46
CA GLU A 118 -13.69 -1.16 27.35
C GLU A 118 -12.75 -0.74 26.21
N VAL A 119 -13.29 -0.24 25.09
CA VAL A 119 -12.51 0.24 23.95
C VAL A 119 -11.88 1.59 24.29
N LEU A 120 -12.63 2.48 24.94
CA LEU A 120 -12.13 3.75 25.47
C LEU A 120 -11.01 3.53 26.49
N GLU A 121 -11.14 2.57 27.40
CA GLU A 121 -10.08 2.23 28.36
C GLU A 121 -8.82 1.72 27.65
N LYS A 122 -8.96 0.85 26.65
CA LYS A 122 -7.83 0.39 25.82
C LYS A 122 -7.13 1.58 25.13
N LEU A 123 -7.90 2.50 24.55
CA LEU A 123 -7.37 3.73 23.95
C LEU A 123 -6.63 4.58 24.97
N GLN A 124 -7.23 4.85 26.13
CA GLN A 124 -6.59 5.61 27.21
C GLN A 124 -5.29 4.96 27.71
N ARG A 125 -5.26 3.62 27.78
CA ARG A 125 -4.03 2.89 28.08
C ARG A 125 -2.97 3.12 27.01
N ARG A 126 -3.31 3.06 25.71
CA ARG A 126 -2.36 3.37 24.62
C ARG A 126 -1.84 4.79 24.74
N ILE A 127 -2.72 5.77 24.94
CA ILE A 127 -2.37 7.19 25.10
C ILE A 127 -1.34 7.38 26.22
N ARG A 128 -1.48 6.66 27.35
CA ARG A 128 -0.51 6.74 28.46
C ARG A 128 0.80 6.00 28.18
N SER A 129 0.74 4.81 27.57
CA SER A 129 1.90 3.92 27.50
C SER A 129 2.77 4.09 26.25
N VAL A 130 2.19 4.55 25.14
CA VAL A 130 2.89 4.64 23.86
C VAL A 130 3.47 6.05 23.72
N GLU A 131 4.79 6.14 23.62
CA GLU A 131 5.49 7.38 23.32
C GLU A 131 5.50 7.64 21.81
N VAL A 132 5.29 8.89 21.41
CA VAL A 132 5.35 9.30 20.00
C VAL A 132 6.64 10.07 19.78
N LYS A 133 7.53 9.50 18.97
CA LYS A 133 8.74 10.20 18.54
C LYS A 133 8.38 11.25 17.47
N VAL A 134 8.38 12.51 17.87
CA VAL A 134 8.17 13.64 16.96
C VAL A 134 9.43 13.84 16.13
N MET A 135 9.31 13.66 14.81
CA MET A 135 10.41 13.84 13.86
C MET A 135 10.48 15.29 13.38
N ASN A 136 9.33 15.89 13.12
CA ASN A 136 9.18 17.30 12.79
C ASN A 136 7.96 17.83 13.57
N PRO A 137 8.03 19.03 14.16
CA PRO A 137 6.92 19.55 14.95
C PRO A 137 5.69 19.82 14.06
N PRO A 138 4.46 19.67 14.58
CA PRO A 138 3.25 20.19 13.96
C PRO A 138 3.42 21.67 13.56
N ARG A 139 2.85 22.06 12.43
CA ARG A 139 2.88 23.43 11.91
C ARG A 139 1.56 24.13 12.19
N ASP A 140 1.64 25.38 12.62
CA ASP A 140 0.45 26.16 12.94
C ASP A 140 -0.51 26.29 11.75
N GLY A 141 -1.79 26.06 12.03
CA GLY A 141 -2.87 26.15 11.04
C GLY A 141 -2.92 25.00 10.02
N LYS A 142 -2.03 24.01 10.08
CA LYS A 142 -2.07 22.85 9.20
C LYS A 142 -3.01 21.77 9.74
N LYS A 143 -3.66 21.08 8.81
CA LYS A 143 -4.54 19.92 9.07
C LYS A 143 -3.69 18.67 9.29
N CYS A 144 -4.30 17.55 9.68
CA CYS A 144 -3.60 16.27 9.85
C CYS A 144 -3.98 15.28 8.75
N LEU A 145 -2.98 14.76 8.04
CA LEU A 145 -3.12 13.67 7.06
C LEU A 145 -2.44 12.42 7.61
N VAL A 146 -3.24 11.40 7.91
CA VAL A 146 -2.75 10.11 8.38
C VAL A 146 -2.74 9.12 7.22
N LEU A 147 -1.61 8.47 6.97
CA LEU A 147 -1.43 7.57 5.84
C LEU A 147 -1.08 6.15 6.32
N ASP A 148 -1.84 5.15 5.87
CA ASP A 148 -1.35 3.78 5.87
C ASP A 148 -0.19 3.59 4.85
N ILE A 149 0.49 2.44 4.91
CA ILE A 149 1.63 2.13 4.04
C ILE A 149 1.28 1.01 3.05
N ASP A 150 0.86 -0.14 3.55
CA ASP A 150 0.77 -1.39 2.77
C ASP A 150 -0.43 -1.31 1.83
N TYR A 151 -0.21 -1.42 0.52
CA TYR A 151 -1.23 -1.18 -0.53
C TYR A 151 -1.79 0.24 -0.59
N THR A 152 -1.41 1.14 0.32
CA THR A 152 -1.74 2.57 0.25
C THR A 152 -0.66 3.34 -0.52
N LEU A 153 0.59 3.29 -0.05
CA LEU A 153 1.72 4.03 -0.63
C LEU A 153 2.66 3.15 -1.47
N PHE A 154 2.60 1.83 -1.30
CA PHE A 154 3.43 0.88 -2.05
C PHE A 154 2.79 -0.52 -2.11
N ASP A 155 3.26 -1.33 -3.05
CA ASP A 155 2.83 -2.73 -3.20
C ASP A 155 3.66 -3.67 -2.30
N LEU A 156 3.04 -4.21 -1.25
CA LEU A 156 3.67 -5.18 -0.34
C LEU A 156 3.82 -6.58 -0.97
N GLY A 157 2.97 -6.93 -1.94
CA GLY A 157 2.84 -8.30 -2.44
C GLY A 157 3.83 -8.65 -3.56
N SER A 158 4.29 -7.67 -4.32
CA SER A 158 5.22 -7.90 -5.42
C SER A 158 6.67 -8.01 -4.95
N ALA A 159 7.46 -8.83 -5.66
CA ALA A 159 8.91 -8.81 -5.55
C ALA A 159 9.49 -7.79 -6.54
N ALA A 160 10.48 -7.03 -6.08
CA ALA A 160 11.24 -6.09 -6.90
C ALA A 160 12.72 -6.14 -6.52
N GLU A 161 13.58 -5.72 -7.46
CA GLU A 161 15.02 -5.55 -7.19
C GLU A 161 15.27 -4.20 -6.51
N ARG A 162 14.46 -3.19 -6.84
CA ARG A 162 14.54 -1.85 -6.27
C ARG A 162 13.26 -1.46 -5.54
N PRO A 163 13.33 -0.83 -4.36
CA PRO A 163 12.14 -0.40 -3.62
C PRO A 163 11.26 0.59 -4.39
N ASP A 164 11.84 1.45 -5.23
CA ASP A 164 11.09 2.44 -6.01
C ASP A 164 10.20 1.83 -7.11
N GLU A 165 10.43 0.57 -7.48
CA GLU A 165 9.56 -0.20 -8.37
C GLU A 165 8.28 -0.64 -7.69
N LEU A 166 8.26 -0.70 -6.35
CA LEU A 166 7.07 -1.03 -5.55
C LEU A 166 6.32 0.22 -5.07
N ALA A 167 6.93 1.40 -5.16
CA ALA A 167 6.27 2.66 -4.81
C ALA A 167 5.05 2.90 -5.70
N ARG A 168 3.93 3.31 -5.08
CA ARG A 168 2.73 3.69 -5.82
C ARG A 168 3.04 4.91 -6.69
N PRO A 169 2.58 4.96 -7.95
CA PRO A 169 2.78 6.12 -8.80
C PRO A 169 2.34 7.41 -8.13
N HIS A 170 3.12 8.48 -8.36
CA HIS A 170 2.87 9.84 -7.84
C HIS A 170 3.04 10.00 -6.32
N LEU A 171 3.69 9.05 -5.64
CA LEU A 171 3.92 9.09 -4.18
C LEU A 171 4.51 10.42 -3.70
N HIS A 172 5.62 10.86 -4.29
CA HIS A 172 6.32 12.06 -3.81
C HIS A 172 5.59 13.35 -4.19
N GLU A 173 4.97 13.38 -5.36
CA GLU A 173 4.14 14.48 -5.83
C GLU A 173 2.92 14.65 -4.89
N PHE A 174 2.23 13.55 -4.56
CA PHE A 174 1.13 13.53 -3.60
C PHE A 174 1.55 14.06 -2.21
N LEU A 175 2.66 13.56 -1.67
CA LEU A 175 3.14 13.99 -0.35
C LEU A 175 3.55 15.47 -0.34
N ARG A 176 4.26 15.94 -1.38
CA ARG A 176 4.62 17.36 -1.53
C ARG A 176 3.38 18.25 -1.59
N ASP A 177 2.43 17.91 -2.46
CA ASP A 177 1.30 18.77 -2.76
C ASP A 177 0.35 18.87 -1.55
N THR A 178 0.08 17.74 -0.89
CA THR A 178 -0.73 17.70 0.34
C THR A 178 -0.01 18.34 1.53
N TYR A 179 1.32 18.27 1.62
CA TYR A 179 2.08 18.91 2.69
C TYR A 179 1.88 20.43 2.77
N GLN A 180 1.41 21.08 1.70
CA GLN A 180 1.02 22.50 1.72
C GLN A 180 -0.11 22.78 2.72
N PHE A 181 -1.00 21.83 2.97
CA PHE A 181 -2.19 21.98 3.80
C PHE A 181 -2.19 21.07 5.03
N TYR A 182 -1.46 19.95 4.97
CA TYR A 182 -1.48 18.91 5.98
C TYR A 182 -0.10 18.62 6.55
N ASP A 183 -0.03 18.45 7.86
CA ASP A 183 1.02 17.68 8.52
C ASP A 183 0.78 16.20 8.34
N ILE A 184 1.85 15.45 8.06
CA ILE A 184 1.76 14.07 7.61
C ILE A 184 2.21 13.13 8.72
N ILE A 185 1.34 12.20 9.11
CA ILE A 185 1.63 11.12 10.04
C ILE A 185 1.50 9.78 9.30
N ILE A 186 2.54 8.96 9.38
CA ILE A 186 2.50 7.59 8.85
C ILE A 186 1.98 6.67 9.95
N TRP A 187 1.00 5.80 9.66
CA TRP A 187 0.51 4.82 10.63
C TRP A 187 0.33 3.45 10.00
N SER A 188 1.19 2.51 10.35
CA SER A 188 1.14 1.12 9.87
C SER A 188 0.68 0.14 10.95
N ALA A 189 0.05 -0.96 10.54
CA ALA A 189 -0.25 -2.09 11.40
C ALA A 189 0.95 -3.05 11.62
N THR A 190 2.16 -2.66 11.19
CA THR A 190 3.38 -3.45 11.38
C THR A 190 4.23 -2.92 12.53
N ASN A 191 5.39 -3.54 12.80
CA ASN A 191 6.35 -3.07 13.80
C ASN A 191 7.13 -1.84 13.30
N MET A 192 7.43 -0.88 14.17
CA MET A 192 8.18 0.34 13.86
C MET A 192 9.45 0.12 13.04
N LYS A 193 10.20 -0.97 13.31
CA LYS A 193 11.39 -1.31 12.51
C LYS A 193 11.07 -1.44 11.02
N TRP A 194 9.95 -2.08 10.67
CA TRP A 194 9.52 -2.25 9.28
C TRP A 194 8.96 -0.96 8.69
N VAL A 195 8.29 -0.15 9.51
CA VAL A 195 7.83 1.19 9.12
C VAL A 195 9.01 2.06 8.72
N GLU A 196 10.05 2.15 9.57
CA GLU A 196 11.26 2.92 9.29
C GLU A 196 11.98 2.44 8.03
N VAL A 197 12.12 1.12 7.86
CA VAL A 197 12.72 0.54 6.65
C VAL A 197 11.92 0.94 5.41
N LYS A 198 10.60 0.71 5.39
CA LYS A 198 9.76 1.04 4.23
C LYS A 198 9.83 2.53 3.89
N MET A 199 9.68 3.41 4.88
CA MET A 199 9.70 4.86 4.66
C MET A 199 11.08 5.38 4.23
N ARG A 200 12.17 4.72 4.63
CA ARG A 200 13.51 5.05 4.16
C ARG A 200 13.73 4.59 2.71
N GLU A 201 13.42 3.32 2.43
CA GLU A 201 13.62 2.71 1.11
C GLU A 201 12.74 3.35 0.03
N LEU A 202 11.53 3.79 0.39
CA LEU A 202 10.64 4.57 -0.48
C LEU A 202 11.05 6.05 -0.61
N GLY A 203 12.16 6.48 0.01
CA GLY A 203 12.64 7.87 -0.06
C GLY A 203 11.77 8.89 0.69
N VAL A 204 10.85 8.45 1.56
CA VAL A 204 9.89 9.33 2.25
C VAL A 204 10.55 10.12 3.37
N LEU A 205 11.47 9.53 4.14
CA LEU A 205 12.09 10.20 5.30
C LEU A 205 13.18 11.21 4.95
N GLY A 206 13.66 11.24 3.70
CA GLY A 206 14.78 12.06 3.26
C GLY A 206 14.42 13.16 2.26
N ASN A 207 13.13 13.40 2.01
CA ASN A 207 12.70 14.36 1.00
C ASN A 207 12.83 15.82 1.49
N GLU A 208 13.22 16.73 0.60
CA GLU A 208 13.36 18.16 0.90
C GLU A 208 12.03 18.93 0.74
N GLN A 209 11.09 18.39 -0.06
CA GLN A 209 9.86 19.09 -0.44
C GLN A 209 8.71 18.90 0.58
N TYR A 210 8.84 17.95 1.50
CA TYR A 210 7.88 17.71 2.57
C TYR A 210 8.56 17.08 3.79
N LYS A 211 7.85 17.06 4.93
CA LYS A 211 8.33 16.45 6.18
C LYS A 211 7.24 15.59 6.82
N ILE A 212 7.67 14.55 7.52
CA ILE A 212 6.80 13.66 8.29
C ILE A 212 6.84 14.09 9.75
N THR A 213 5.68 14.34 10.35
CA THR A 213 5.56 14.77 11.75
C THR A 213 5.93 13.64 12.70
N ALA A 214 5.33 12.46 12.50
CA ALA A 214 5.58 11.27 13.30
C ALA A 214 5.26 10.00 12.50
N MET A 215 5.81 8.87 12.97
CA MET A 215 5.44 7.55 12.51
C MET A 215 4.84 6.77 13.68
N LEU A 216 3.76 6.04 13.41
CA LEU A 216 3.04 5.19 14.33
C LEU A 216 3.00 3.76 13.79
N ASP A 217 3.01 2.81 14.71
CA ASP A 217 3.03 1.39 14.40
C ASP A 217 1.87 0.67 15.12
N HIS A 218 1.85 -0.66 15.06
CA HIS A 218 0.82 -1.48 15.71
C HIS A 218 0.68 -1.23 17.23
N ALA A 219 1.69 -0.71 17.93
CA ALA A 219 1.62 -0.48 19.37
C ALA A 219 0.58 0.59 19.73
N ALA A 220 0.32 1.54 18.82
CA ALA A 220 -0.70 2.57 18.99
C ALA A 220 -2.13 2.08 18.64
N MET A 221 -2.28 0.88 18.07
CA MET A 221 -3.58 0.34 17.69
C MET A 221 -4.37 -0.21 18.90
N VAL A 222 -5.69 -0.31 18.71
CA VAL A 222 -6.63 -0.84 19.70
C VAL A 222 -7.39 -2.02 19.12
N THR A 223 -7.41 -3.12 19.87
CA THR A 223 -8.21 -4.30 19.55
C THR A 223 -9.66 -4.10 19.96
N VAL A 224 -10.56 -4.20 18.99
CA VAL A 224 -12.00 -4.10 19.16
C VAL A 224 -12.67 -5.43 18.83
N GLN A 225 -13.88 -5.62 19.35
CA GLN A 225 -14.70 -6.78 19.05
C GLN A 225 -16.06 -6.31 18.56
N THR A 226 -16.53 -6.92 17.47
CA THR A 226 -17.86 -6.66 16.91
C THR A 226 -18.56 -7.97 16.63
N GLU A 227 -19.88 -7.99 16.69
CA GLU A 227 -20.68 -9.18 16.37
C GLU A 227 -20.48 -9.62 14.90
N LYS A 228 -20.45 -8.65 13.97
CA LYS A 228 -20.38 -8.91 12.53
C LYS A 228 -18.98 -9.28 12.03
N TYR A 229 -17.94 -8.67 12.59
CA TYR A 229 -16.57 -8.81 12.05
C TYR A 229 -15.60 -9.52 13.00
N GLY A 230 -16.07 -9.92 14.19
CA GLY A 230 -15.23 -10.55 15.20
C GLY A 230 -14.24 -9.57 15.82
N VAL A 231 -13.10 -10.12 16.24
CA VAL A 231 -12.01 -9.38 16.89
C VAL A 231 -11.01 -8.90 15.84
N PHE A 232 -10.68 -7.60 15.86
CA PHE A 232 -9.69 -7.01 14.96
C PHE A 232 -9.06 -5.75 15.59
N ASP A 233 -7.93 -5.31 15.05
CA ASP A 233 -7.27 -4.07 15.48
C ASP A 233 -7.65 -2.89 14.58
N CYS A 234 -7.83 -1.73 15.20
CA CYS A 234 -8.07 -0.46 14.51
C CYS A 234 -7.05 0.62 14.92
N LYS A 235 -6.99 1.71 14.14
CA LYS A 235 -6.15 2.89 14.30
C LYS A 235 -6.98 4.07 14.83
N PRO A 236 -7.14 4.19 16.17
CA PRO A 236 -8.00 5.21 16.75
C PRO A 236 -7.38 6.60 16.62
N LEU A 237 -7.93 7.48 15.77
CA LEU A 237 -7.41 8.84 15.62
C LEU A 237 -7.45 9.66 16.93
N GLY A 238 -8.31 9.29 17.89
CA GLY A 238 -8.28 9.83 19.25
C GLY A 238 -6.93 9.68 19.96
N PHE A 239 -6.09 8.71 19.57
CA PHE A 239 -4.71 8.61 20.04
C PHE A 239 -3.88 9.81 19.58
N ILE A 240 -3.96 10.18 18.30
CA ILE A 240 -3.24 11.33 17.73
C ILE A 240 -3.77 12.63 18.35
N TRP A 241 -5.09 12.79 18.45
CA TRP A 241 -5.70 13.99 19.02
C TRP A 241 -5.28 14.20 20.49
N ALA A 242 -5.16 13.12 21.28
CA ALA A 242 -4.68 13.23 22.65
C ALA A 242 -3.17 13.54 22.75
N LYS A 243 -2.36 13.14 21.76
CA LYS A 243 -0.91 13.42 21.72
C LYS A 243 -0.59 14.81 21.18
N PHE A 244 -1.48 15.39 20.38
CA PHE A 244 -1.32 16.72 19.76
C PHE A 244 -2.61 17.55 19.88
N PRO A 245 -3.11 17.80 21.11
CA PRO A 245 -4.44 18.35 21.34
C PRO A 245 -4.61 19.78 20.82
N ASP A 246 -3.53 20.57 20.78
CA ASP A 246 -3.55 21.95 20.31
C ASP A 246 -3.55 22.06 18.78
N HIS A 247 -3.26 20.97 18.07
CA HIS A 247 -3.08 20.97 16.62
C HIS A 247 -4.13 20.15 15.88
N TYR A 248 -4.50 18.97 16.39
CA TYR A 248 -5.31 18.01 15.63
C TYR A 248 -6.55 17.54 16.39
N ASN A 249 -7.66 17.47 15.68
CA ASN A 249 -8.94 16.97 16.17
C ASN A 249 -9.76 16.35 15.02
N ALA A 250 -11.00 15.95 15.31
CA ALA A 250 -11.90 15.32 14.35
C ALA A 250 -12.26 16.21 13.14
N GLU A 251 -12.23 17.54 13.30
CA GLU A 251 -12.62 18.51 12.27
C GLU A 251 -11.51 18.81 11.27
N ASN A 252 -10.25 18.50 11.59
CA ASN A 252 -9.11 18.82 10.74
C ASN A 252 -8.21 17.62 10.42
N THR A 253 -8.66 16.39 10.71
CA THR A 253 -7.92 15.17 10.42
C THR A 253 -8.60 14.35 9.33
N VAL A 254 -7.83 13.84 8.38
CA VAL A 254 -8.27 12.82 7.42
C VAL A 254 -7.26 11.68 7.38
N MET A 255 -7.74 10.45 7.26
CA MET A 255 -6.94 9.23 7.27
C MET A 255 -7.19 8.43 5.99
N LEU A 256 -6.13 8.13 5.24
CA LEU A 256 -6.18 7.27 4.05
C LEU A 256 -5.72 5.87 4.41
N ASP A 257 -6.57 4.89 4.12
CA ASP A 257 -6.31 3.48 4.39
C ASP A 257 -7.03 2.59 3.37
N ASP A 258 -6.44 1.47 3.00
CA ASP A 258 -6.88 0.66 1.88
C ASP A 258 -8.02 -0.30 2.22
N LEU A 259 -8.88 -0.58 1.22
CA LEU A 259 -9.78 -1.73 1.26
C LEU A 259 -8.97 -2.99 0.98
N ARG A 260 -8.53 -3.68 2.04
CA ARG A 260 -8.08 -5.07 1.87
C ARG A 260 -9.26 -5.91 1.34
N GLN A 261 -9.20 -6.27 0.06
CA GLN A 261 -10.18 -7.16 -0.60
C GLN A 261 -10.38 -8.45 0.19
N GLY A 262 -11.64 -8.89 0.30
CA GLY A 262 -12.03 -10.13 0.96
C GLY A 262 -12.53 -9.91 2.40
N ARG A 263 -13.77 -9.40 2.52
CA ARG A 263 -14.54 -9.17 3.75
C ARG A 263 -14.17 -7.87 4.52
N ALA A 264 -14.84 -6.77 4.14
CA ALA A 264 -15.10 -5.59 4.97
C ALA A 264 -13.90 -4.96 5.71
N CYS A 265 -12.89 -4.42 5.02
CA CYS A 265 -11.57 -4.23 5.66
C CYS A 265 -11.05 -2.79 5.83
N ALA A 266 -11.36 -1.79 4.99
CA ALA A 266 -10.90 -0.40 5.25
C ALA A 266 -11.62 0.23 6.44
N TRP A 267 -12.95 0.06 6.50
CA TRP A 267 -13.80 0.53 7.60
C TRP A 267 -13.38 0.01 8.97
N ARG A 268 -12.60 -1.09 9.05
CA ARG A 268 -12.06 -1.62 10.30
C ARG A 268 -10.97 -0.72 10.87
N ASN A 269 -10.05 -0.25 10.03
CA ASN A 269 -8.91 0.52 10.50
C ASN A 269 -9.34 1.85 11.12
N PHE A 270 -10.40 2.48 10.60
CA PHE A 270 -10.98 3.70 11.16
C PHE A 270 -12.38 3.48 11.73
N VAL A 271 -12.69 2.29 12.27
CA VAL A 271 -14.02 1.99 12.84
C VAL A 271 -14.41 2.95 13.98
N MET A 272 -13.42 3.46 14.71
CA MET A 272 -13.60 4.43 15.80
C MET A 272 -13.67 5.89 15.32
N ASN A 273 -13.45 6.15 14.03
CA ASN A 273 -13.36 7.48 13.43
C ASN A 273 -13.78 7.46 11.96
N LYS A 274 -14.97 6.89 11.70
CA LYS A 274 -15.51 6.66 10.35
C LYS A 274 -15.59 7.92 9.49
N GLN A 275 -15.95 9.05 10.10
CA GLN A 275 -16.09 10.33 9.40
C GLN A 275 -14.76 10.85 8.84
N GLN A 276 -13.63 10.56 9.51
CA GLN A 276 -12.30 11.00 9.08
C GLN A 276 -11.62 9.99 8.14
N GLY A 277 -12.22 8.82 7.93
CA GLY A 277 -11.67 7.79 7.05
C GLY A 277 -11.98 8.09 5.58
N LEU A 278 -10.93 8.15 4.76
CA LEU A 278 -11.01 8.11 3.31
C LEU A 278 -10.48 6.76 2.84
N VAL A 279 -11.34 6.04 2.13
CA VAL A 279 -10.98 4.76 1.53
C VAL A 279 -10.19 4.99 0.26
N ILE A 280 -9.00 4.40 0.17
CA ILE A 280 -8.19 4.38 -1.05
C ILE A 280 -8.23 2.99 -1.69
N ARG A 281 -8.25 2.91 -3.03
CA ARG A 281 -8.12 1.63 -3.74
C ARG A 281 -6.73 1.00 -3.44
N PRO A 282 -6.65 -0.31 -3.14
CA PRO A 282 -5.37 -0.95 -2.85
C PRO A 282 -4.47 -1.01 -4.09
N PHE A 283 -3.23 -0.58 -3.96
CA PHE A 283 -2.21 -0.66 -5.01
C PHE A 283 -1.47 -2.00 -4.96
N LYS A 284 -1.78 -2.89 -5.91
CA LYS A 284 -1.18 -4.22 -6.04
C LYS A 284 -0.55 -4.39 -7.42
N ARG A 285 0.32 -5.39 -7.58
CA ARG A 285 0.94 -5.76 -8.85
C ARG A 285 1.65 -4.58 -9.51
N ALA A 286 2.57 -3.95 -8.77
CA ALA A 286 3.27 -2.74 -9.23
C ALA A 286 3.92 -2.90 -10.62
N HIS A 287 4.47 -4.08 -10.94
CA HIS A 287 5.05 -4.38 -12.24
C HIS A 287 4.07 -4.26 -13.42
N MET A 288 2.75 -4.38 -13.20
CA MET A 288 1.71 -4.19 -14.22
C MET A 288 1.10 -2.78 -14.15
N ASN A 289 0.88 -2.28 -12.95
CA ASN A 289 0.00 -1.12 -12.72
C ASN A 289 0.75 0.22 -12.54
N ARG A 290 2.09 0.20 -12.49
CA ARG A 290 2.90 1.40 -12.21
C ARG A 290 3.12 2.31 -13.41
N ASP A 291 2.93 1.83 -14.64
CA ASP A 291 3.26 2.61 -15.84
C ASP A 291 2.39 3.87 -15.95
N LYS A 292 3.01 5.03 -15.69
CA LYS A 292 2.37 6.36 -15.73
C LYS A 292 1.89 6.75 -17.13
N ALA A 293 2.46 6.18 -18.19
CA ALA A 293 2.08 6.46 -19.57
C ALA A 293 0.92 5.58 -20.07
N SER A 294 0.58 4.53 -19.32
CA SER A 294 -0.53 3.65 -19.66
C SER A 294 -1.86 4.28 -19.27
N LEU A 295 -2.85 4.22 -20.17
CA LEU A 295 -4.24 4.57 -19.86
C LEU A 295 -4.83 3.69 -18.74
N LEU A 296 -4.17 2.57 -18.41
CA LEU A 296 -4.54 1.63 -17.35
C LEU A 296 -3.67 1.76 -16.09
N GLY A 297 -2.75 2.72 -16.04
CA GLY A 297 -1.84 2.93 -14.90
C GLY A 297 -2.55 3.50 -13.67
N ASP A 298 -2.06 3.16 -12.47
CA ASP A 298 -2.56 3.71 -11.20
C ASP A 298 -2.27 5.21 -11.11
N ASN A 299 -3.34 6.01 -11.00
CA ASN A 299 -3.30 7.45 -10.83
C ASN A 299 -4.05 7.90 -9.56
N GLU A 300 -4.28 6.98 -8.62
CA GLU A 300 -5.14 7.23 -7.46
C GLU A 300 -4.56 8.33 -6.57
N LEU A 301 -3.25 8.29 -6.30
CA LEU A 301 -2.57 9.33 -5.51
C LEU A 301 -2.59 10.70 -6.19
N LEU A 302 -2.59 10.74 -7.53
CA LEU A 302 -2.71 12.01 -8.26
C LEU A 302 -4.10 12.62 -8.03
N HIS A 303 -5.16 11.83 -8.18
CA HIS A 303 -6.53 12.30 -7.95
C HIS A 303 -6.78 12.67 -6.49
N LEU A 304 -6.26 11.89 -5.55
CA LEU A 304 -6.34 12.20 -4.12
C LEU A 304 -5.54 13.45 -3.75
N SER A 305 -4.39 13.69 -4.39
CA SER A 305 -3.67 14.96 -4.24
C SER A 305 -4.55 16.14 -4.60
N HIS A 306 -5.23 16.10 -5.75
CA HIS A 306 -6.16 17.15 -6.16
C HIS A 306 -7.32 17.32 -5.18
N TYR A 307 -7.94 16.22 -4.74
CA TYR A 307 -9.03 16.28 -3.77
C TYR A 307 -8.59 16.91 -2.45
N LEU A 308 -7.48 16.44 -1.86
CA LEU A 308 -6.97 16.94 -0.60
C LEU A 308 -6.48 18.40 -0.70
N CYS A 309 -5.86 18.80 -1.80
CA CYS A 309 -5.51 20.20 -2.04
C CYS A 309 -6.74 21.11 -2.20
N LEU A 310 -7.83 20.58 -2.77
CA LEU A 310 -9.08 21.31 -2.95
C LEU A 310 -9.81 21.53 -1.61
N VAL A 311 -9.83 20.53 -0.73
CA VAL A 311 -10.51 20.63 0.58
C VAL A 311 -9.60 21.15 1.70
N GLY A 312 -8.28 21.15 1.51
CA GLY A 312 -7.29 21.63 2.47
C GLY A 312 -7.53 23.07 2.97
N PRO A 313 -7.92 24.03 2.11
CA PRO A 313 -8.27 25.40 2.53
C PRO A 313 -9.57 25.54 3.34
N LEU A 314 -10.43 24.51 3.39
CA LEU A 314 -11.69 24.60 4.12
C LEU A 314 -11.45 24.78 5.63
N PRO A 315 -12.31 25.51 6.35
CA PRO A 315 -12.15 25.68 7.80
C PRO A 315 -12.22 24.33 8.53
N SER A 316 -13.15 23.46 8.12
CA SER A 316 -13.36 22.12 8.68
C SER A 316 -13.53 21.08 7.56
N LEU A 317 -13.15 19.84 7.87
CA LEU A 317 -13.37 18.65 7.06
C LEU A 317 -14.60 17.85 7.52
N ALA A 318 -15.23 18.23 8.64
CA ALA A 318 -16.29 17.45 9.28
C ALA A 318 -17.53 17.24 8.39
N ASP A 319 -17.82 18.20 7.50
CA ASP A 319 -19.00 18.16 6.62
C ASP A 319 -18.74 17.41 5.29
N LEU A 320 -17.53 16.91 5.07
CA LEU A 320 -17.16 16.21 3.84
C LEU A 320 -17.62 14.75 3.87
N ASN A 321 -18.18 14.27 2.78
CA ASN A 321 -18.39 12.84 2.59
C ASN A 321 -17.22 12.25 1.80
N HIS A 322 -16.21 11.72 2.50
CA HIS A 322 -15.02 11.14 1.89
C HIS A 322 -15.32 9.90 1.02
N ARG A 323 -16.48 9.23 1.18
CA ARG A 323 -16.89 8.14 0.25
C ARG A 323 -17.17 8.64 -1.16
N LYS A 324 -17.52 9.93 -1.29
CA LYS A 324 -17.88 10.58 -2.56
C LYS A 324 -16.84 11.60 -3.00
N TRP A 325 -15.57 11.38 -2.63
CA TRP A 325 -14.48 12.29 -2.94
C TRP A 325 -14.30 12.50 -4.46
N GLU A 326 -14.49 11.45 -5.27
CA GLU A 326 -14.43 11.54 -6.74
C GLU A 326 -15.54 12.44 -7.30
N SER A 327 -16.78 12.29 -6.82
CA SER A 327 -17.90 13.17 -7.22
C SER A 327 -17.69 14.61 -6.74
N TYR A 328 -17.12 14.78 -5.54
CA TYR A 328 -16.76 16.10 -5.03
C TYR A 328 -15.72 16.76 -5.93
N LEU A 329 -14.69 16.01 -6.33
CA LEU A 329 -13.64 16.48 -7.23
C LEU A 329 -14.25 16.87 -8.58
N GLN A 330 -15.07 16.02 -9.22
CA GLN A 330 -15.71 16.33 -10.50
C GLN A 330 -16.58 17.61 -10.43
N LYS A 331 -17.34 17.79 -9.35
CA LYS A 331 -18.23 18.95 -9.18
C LYS A 331 -17.48 20.28 -9.03
N HIS A 332 -16.28 20.24 -8.44
CA HIS A 332 -15.54 21.45 -8.06
C HIS A 332 -14.25 21.66 -8.89
N ALA A 333 -13.80 20.65 -9.63
CA ALA A 333 -12.65 20.74 -10.53
C ALA A 333 -12.93 21.60 -11.77
N ALA A 334 -14.19 21.91 -12.10
CA ALA A 334 -14.52 22.86 -13.18
C ALA A 334 -13.95 24.29 -12.95
N GLY A 335 -13.46 24.61 -11.75
CA GLY A 335 -12.74 25.85 -11.43
C GLY A 335 -11.20 25.75 -11.47
N PHE A 336 -10.64 24.54 -11.57
CA PHE A 336 -9.20 24.29 -11.70
C PHE A 336 -8.93 23.77 -13.13
N GLY A 337 -8.38 24.62 -13.99
CA GLY A 337 -8.21 24.35 -15.43
C GLY A 337 -7.59 22.99 -15.77
N GLY A 338 -8.43 22.02 -16.08
CA GLY A 338 -8.07 20.70 -16.56
C GLY A 338 -9.32 19.92 -16.93
N SER A 339 -9.64 19.85 -18.22
CA SER A 339 -10.80 19.12 -18.73
C SER A 339 -10.67 17.62 -18.41
N PHE A 340 -11.55 17.11 -17.56
CA PHE A 340 -11.80 15.68 -17.42
C PHE A 340 -12.84 15.26 -18.46
N SER A 341 -12.40 14.63 -19.55
CA SER A 341 -13.32 13.91 -20.44
C SER A 341 -13.56 12.52 -19.87
N SER A 342 -14.72 12.33 -19.25
CA SER A 342 -15.25 11.00 -18.94
C SER A 342 -15.65 10.31 -20.26
N GLY A 343 -14.92 9.28 -20.65
CA GLY A 343 -15.39 8.30 -21.63
C GLY A 343 -16.53 7.49 -21.04
N GLY A 344 -17.76 7.94 -21.29
CA GLY A 344 -18.99 7.24 -20.92
C GLY A 344 -19.92 7.19 -22.12
N GLY A 345 -20.25 5.96 -22.54
CA GLY A 345 -20.98 5.65 -23.76
C GLY A 345 -22.31 6.42 -23.89
N GLY A 346 -22.42 7.18 -24.98
CA GLY A 346 -23.68 7.74 -25.44
C GLY A 346 -24.50 6.68 -26.15
N GLY A 347 -25.56 6.20 -25.49
CA GLY A 347 -26.68 5.53 -26.15
C GLY A 347 -27.28 6.48 -27.17
N GLY A 348 -27.18 6.12 -28.45
CA GLY A 348 -27.74 6.88 -29.56
C GLY A 348 -29.26 6.84 -29.54
N ALA A 349 -29.87 7.94 -29.11
CA ALA A 349 -31.26 8.25 -29.43
C ALA A 349 -31.32 8.75 -30.88
N GLY A 350 -31.71 7.85 -31.80
CA GLY A 350 -31.99 8.20 -33.18
C GLY A 350 -33.34 8.92 -33.31
N SER A 351 -33.30 10.19 -33.71
CA SER A 351 -34.48 11.00 -34.01
C SER A 351 -34.86 10.93 -35.50
N ARG A 352 -36.16 10.69 -35.74
CA ARG A 352 -37.03 11.25 -36.80
C ARG A 352 -36.91 10.77 -38.25
N SER A 353 -38.02 10.18 -38.70
CA SER A 353 -38.74 10.52 -39.94
C SER A 353 -40.20 10.07 -39.71
N GLY A 354 -41.25 10.90 -39.76
CA GLY A 354 -41.66 11.72 -40.90
C GLY A 354 -42.47 10.85 -41.87
N GLY A 355 -43.79 10.75 -41.70
CA GLY A 355 -44.64 9.91 -42.55
C GLY A 355 -46.13 9.98 -42.24
N SER A 356 -46.82 10.85 -42.96
CA SER A 356 -48.27 11.00 -43.13
C SER A 356 -49.07 9.70 -43.30
N GLY A 357 -50.33 9.69 -42.84
CA GLY A 357 -51.30 8.69 -43.29
C GLY A 357 -52.64 8.72 -42.54
N ALA A 358 -53.67 9.27 -43.19
CA ALA A 358 -55.04 9.35 -42.72
C ALA A 358 -55.75 7.98 -42.58
N ARG A 359 -56.85 8.02 -41.80
CA ARG A 359 -58.10 7.20 -41.79
C ARG A 359 -58.37 6.76 -40.34
N GLY A 360 -59.52 6.99 -39.74
CA GLY A 360 -60.86 7.17 -40.28
C GLY A 360 -61.77 6.20 -39.53
N SER A 361 -62.82 6.78 -38.93
CA SER A 361 -63.94 6.14 -38.20
C SER A 361 -63.69 5.74 -36.74
#